data_AF-A0A0F9CTI0-F1
#
_entry.id   AF-A0A0F9CTI0-F1
#
_cell.length_a   1.000
_cell.length_b   1.000
_cell.length_c   1.000
_cell.angle_alpha   90.00
_cell.angle_beta   90.00
_cell.angle_gamma   90.00
#
_symmetry.space_group_name_H-M   'P 1'
#
loop_
_entity.id
_entity.type
_entity.pdbx_description
1 polymer ?
#
loop_
_entity_poly.entity_id
_entity_poly.type
_entity_poly.pdbx_seq_one_letter_code
_entity_poly.pdbx_strand_id
1 'polypeptide(L)'
;FIVPPFGEKQTEATIPNIVLASIQDPNRAVAFGSAENADPDSLLSTFRTETTYAEITMDRAANVATLLSIAEYELLLASGVSDNAILRTVLDPRRMSNEVYRLTVEDDEVGTKWRVRGWTLPLRTGVAMRHNVQRAADFIVTASS
;
A
#
# COMPACT_ATOMS: atom_id res chain seq x y z
N PHE A 1 4.92 23.33 -2.37
CA PHE A 1 5.92 23.41 -3.45
C PHE A 1 6.86 22.21 -3.30
N ILE A 2 6.99 21.40 -4.35
CA ILE A 2 7.89 20.24 -4.36
C ILE A 2 9.30 20.77 -4.64
N VAL A 3 10.30 20.28 -3.90
CA VAL A 3 11.70 20.63 -4.10
C VAL A 3 12.36 19.46 -4.84
N PRO A 4 12.89 19.66 -6.06
CA PRO A 4 13.58 18.60 -6.79
C PRO A 4 14.81 18.05 -6.03
N PRO A 5 15.24 16.81 -6.27
CA PRO A 5 14.56 15.77 -7.05
C PRO A 5 13.50 15.01 -6.22
N PHE A 6 12.49 14.45 -6.88
CA PHE A 6 11.71 13.35 -6.33
C PHE A 6 12.65 12.15 -6.19
N GLY A 7 12.80 11.64 -4.96
CA GLY A 7 13.94 10.81 -4.56
C GLY A 7 13.92 9.37 -5.04
N GLU A 8 14.98 8.65 -4.68
CA GLU A 8 15.28 7.24 -4.95
C GLU A 8 14.06 6.34 -4.75
N LYS A 9 13.58 5.75 -5.86
CA LYS A 9 12.52 4.74 -5.85
C LYS A 9 13.14 3.41 -5.42
N GLN A 10 12.66 2.86 -4.32
CA GLN A 10 13.01 1.51 -3.92
C GLN A 10 11.79 0.62 -4.11
N THR A 11 11.97 -0.37 -4.98
CA THR A 11 11.02 -1.45 -5.19
C THR A 11 11.50 -2.66 -4.39
N GLU A 12 10.79 -3.03 -3.34
CA GLU A 12 11.04 -4.30 -2.65
C GLU A 12 10.49 -5.46 -3.49
N ALA A 13 11.32 -6.47 -3.72
CA ALA A 13 11.12 -7.48 -4.77
C ALA A 13 10.22 -8.66 -4.36
N THR A 14 9.67 -8.70 -3.14
CA THR A 14 8.84 -9.85 -2.71
C THR A 14 7.71 -9.38 -1.82
N ILE A 15 6.67 -8.87 -2.47
CA ILE A 15 5.44 -8.48 -1.81
C ILE A 15 4.33 -9.41 -2.31
N PRO A 16 3.51 -9.98 -1.40
CA PRO A 16 2.44 -10.88 -1.79
C PRO A 16 1.40 -10.15 -2.65
N ASN A 17 1.04 -10.78 -3.77
CA ASN A 17 -0.05 -10.33 -4.64
C ASN A 17 -1.35 -11.14 -4.45
N ILE A 18 -1.30 -12.16 -3.59
CA ILE A 18 -2.46 -12.89 -3.08
C ILE A 18 -2.34 -13.03 -1.56
N VAL A 19 -3.41 -12.72 -0.84
CA VAL A 19 -3.52 -12.93 0.61
C VAL A 19 -4.62 -13.93 0.90
N LEU A 20 -4.30 -14.95 1.69
CA LEU A 20 -5.18 -16.00 2.16
C LEU A 20 -5.38 -15.83 3.66
N ALA A 21 -6.61 -15.60 4.11
CA ALA A 21 -6.96 -15.56 5.53
C ALA A 21 -7.73 -16.83 5.89
N SER A 22 -7.24 -17.57 6.90
CA SER A 22 -7.83 -18.84 7.34
C SER A 22 -8.16 -18.84 8.83
N ILE A 23 -9.24 -19.53 9.21
CA ILE A 23 -9.55 -19.80 10.63
C ILE A 23 -9.05 -21.19 10.98
N GLN A 24 -8.24 -21.27 12.03
CA GLN A 24 -7.77 -22.53 12.59
C GLN A 24 -8.43 -22.78 13.96
N ASP A 25 -9.74 -23.03 13.96
CA ASP A 25 -10.48 -23.46 15.15
C ASP A 25 -10.82 -24.96 15.02
N PRO A 26 -10.28 -25.84 15.87
CA PRO A 26 -10.55 -27.28 15.80
C PRO A 26 -12.01 -27.64 16.06
N ASN A 27 -12.82 -26.73 16.61
CA ASN A 27 -14.25 -26.94 16.88
C ASN A 27 -15.17 -26.40 15.77
N ARG A 28 -14.62 -25.86 14.68
CA ARG A 28 -15.36 -25.35 13.54
C ARG A 28 -14.81 -25.92 12.23
N ALA A 29 -15.65 -25.94 11.20
CA ALA A 29 -15.19 -26.24 9.85
C ALA A 29 -14.18 -25.17 9.42
N VAL A 30 -13.08 -25.61 8.78
CA VAL A 30 -12.08 -24.71 8.22
C VAL A 30 -12.75 -23.78 7.21
N ALA A 31 -12.54 -22.48 7.40
CA ALA A 31 -13.08 -21.44 6.54
C ALA A 31 -11.92 -20.54 6.08
N PHE A 32 -11.97 -20.11 4.82
CA PHE A 32 -10.95 -19.28 4.21
C PHE A 32 -11.58 -18.14 3.41
N GLY A 33 -10.92 -17.00 3.41
CA GLY A 33 -11.16 -15.87 2.49
C GLY A 33 -9.87 -15.55 1.75
N SER A 34 -9.96 -15.18 0.48
CA SER A 34 -8.80 -14.84 -0.33
C SER A 34 -9.02 -13.53 -1.06
N ALA A 35 -8.00 -12.69 -1.09
CA ALA A 35 -7.96 -11.48 -1.91
C ALA A 35 -6.76 -11.55 -2.86
N GLU A 36 -6.96 -11.13 -4.11
CA GLU A 36 -5.92 -11.07 -5.13
C GLU A 36 -5.80 -9.67 -5.72
N ASN A 37 -4.58 -9.26 -6.06
CA ASN A 37 -4.34 -8.03 -6.78
C ASN A 37 -4.36 -8.30 -8.28
N ALA A 38 -5.55 -8.20 -8.87
CA ALA A 38 -5.77 -8.36 -10.30
C ALA A 38 -5.77 -7.02 -11.07
N ASP A 39 -5.36 -5.91 -10.45
CA ASP A 39 -5.33 -4.60 -11.13
C ASP A 39 -4.20 -4.59 -12.20
N PRO A 40 -4.50 -4.47 -13.51
CA PRO A 40 -3.49 -4.46 -14.55
C PRO A 40 -2.53 -3.27 -14.49
N ASP A 41 -2.91 -2.18 -13.81
CA ASP A 41 -2.07 -0.99 -13.66
C ASP A 41 -1.12 -1.08 -12.44
N SER A 42 -1.39 -2.01 -11.52
CA SER A 42 -0.53 -2.31 -10.37
C SER A 42 0.77 -2.99 -10.79
N LEU A 43 1.89 -2.63 -10.14
CA LEU A 43 3.19 -3.32 -10.34
C LEU A 43 3.19 -4.73 -9.72
N LEU A 44 2.38 -4.94 -8.68
CA LEU A 44 2.21 -6.21 -8.01
C LEU A 44 1.04 -7.02 -8.55
N SER A 45 0.52 -6.64 -9.73
CA SER A 45 -0.55 -7.38 -10.36
C SER A 45 -0.17 -8.84 -10.59
N THR A 46 -1.09 -9.76 -10.33
CA THR A 46 -0.95 -11.17 -10.78
C THR A 46 -0.85 -11.27 -12.30
N PHE A 47 -1.26 -10.24 -13.05
CA PHE A 47 -1.06 -10.17 -14.51
C PHE A 47 0.37 -9.83 -14.93
N ARG A 48 1.15 -9.17 -14.06
CA ARG A 48 2.49 -8.64 -14.39
C ARG A 48 3.62 -9.40 -13.70
N THR A 49 3.34 -10.01 -12.55
CA THR A 49 4.34 -10.59 -11.65
C THR A 49 3.94 -12.01 -11.25
N GLU A 50 4.93 -12.88 -10.99
CA GLU A 50 4.70 -14.22 -10.47
C GLU A 50 3.85 -14.21 -9.19
N THR A 51 3.00 -15.22 -9.03
CA THR A 51 2.11 -15.31 -7.88
C THR A 51 2.88 -15.53 -6.59
N THR A 52 2.74 -14.59 -5.67
CA THR A 52 3.35 -14.60 -4.34
C THR A 52 2.24 -14.55 -3.29
N TYR A 53 2.22 -15.55 -2.42
CA TYR A 53 1.16 -15.73 -1.43
C TYR A 53 1.61 -15.26 -0.04
N ALA A 54 0.69 -14.65 0.71
CA ALA A 54 0.78 -14.53 2.15
C ALA A 54 -0.40 -15.25 2.81
N GLU A 55 -0.11 -16.08 3.79
CA GLU A 55 -1.13 -16.76 4.60
C GLU A 55 -1.23 -16.08 5.97
N ILE A 56 -2.45 -15.75 6.37
CA ILE A 56 -2.79 -15.17 7.65
C ILE A 56 -3.71 -16.14 8.37
N THR A 57 -3.15 -16.84 9.34
CA THR A 57 -3.90 -17.76 10.19
C THR A 57 -4.43 -17.02 11.41
N MET A 58 -5.72 -17.16 11.69
CA MET A 58 -6.36 -16.54 12.84
C MET A 58 -7.06 -17.58 13.71
N ASP A 59 -6.95 -17.40 15.02
CA ASP A 59 -7.64 -18.26 16.00
C ASP A 59 -9.15 -18.01 16.01
N ARG A 60 -9.58 -16.77 15.70
CA ARG A 60 -10.98 -16.34 15.77
C ARG A 60 -11.30 -15.30 14.70
N ALA A 61 -12.27 -15.62 13.84
CA ALA A 61 -13.01 -14.65 13.05
C ALA A 61 -14.51 -14.95 13.12
N ALA A 62 -15.34 -13.91 13.04
CA ALA A 62 -16.78 -14.04 13.25
C ALA A 62 -17.46 -14.84 12.12
N ASN A 63 -17.04 -14.62 10.87
CA ASN A 63 -17.55 -15.25 9.66
C ASN A 63 -16.55 -15.15 8.50
N VAL A 64 -16.87 -15.81 7.37
CA VAL A 64 -16.06 -15.79 6.14
C VAL A 64 -15.91 -14.38 5.56
N ALA A 65 -16.95 -13.55 5.66
CA ALA A 65 -16.89 -12.16 5.20
C ALA A 65 -15.82 -11.34 5.94
N THR A 66 -15.63 -11.61 7.24
CA THR A 66 -14.58 -10.96 8.03
C THR A 66 -13.18 -11.38 7.55
N LEU A 67 -12.98 -12.66 7.21
CA LEU A 67 -11.71 -13.13 6.65
C LEU A 67 -11.40 -12.49 5.30
N LEU A 68 -12.41 -12.34 4.45
CA LEU A 68 -12.26 -11.65 3.17
C LEU A 68 -11.83 -10.18 3.39
N SER A 69 -12.51 -9.43 4.26
CA SER A 69 -12.14 -8.04 4.55
C SER A 69 -10.73 -7.90 5.14
N ILE A 70 -10.27 -8.89 5.91
CA ILE A 70 -8.90 -8.93 6.44
C ILE A 70 -7.90 -9.18 5.31
N ALA A 71 -8.16 -10.17 4.46
CA ALA A 71 -7.32 -10.46 3.30
C ALA A 71 -7.22 -9.24 2.36
N GLU A 72 -8.34 -8.55 2.12
CA GLU A 72 -8.40 -7.31 1.33
C GLU A 72 -7.57 -6.18 1.96
N TYR A 73 -7.69 -5.98 3.27
CA TYR A 73 -6.95 -4.95 3.98
C TYR A 73 -5.43 -5.21 3.98
N GLU A 74 -5.03 -6.45 4.15
CA GLU A 74 -3.61 -6.84 4.17
C GLU A 74 -2.99 -6.78 2.78
N LEU A 75 -3.75 -7.17 1.75
CA LEU A 75 -3.36 -6.99 0.36
C LEU A 75 -3.23 -5.49 0.01
N LEU A 76 -4.10 -4.64 0.57
CA LEU A 76 -4.00 -3.18 0.42
C LEU A 76 -2.70 -2.65 1.04
N LEU A 77 -2.35 -3.11 2.24
CA LEU A 77 -1.09 -2.71 2.88
C LEU A 77 0.11 -3.18 2.07
N ALA A 78 0.11 -4.44 1.65
CA ALA A 78 1.16 -5.03 0.83
C ALA A 78 1.35 -4.27 -0.48
N SER A 79 0.26 -4.01 -1.23
CA SER A 79 0.31 -3.27 -2.50
C SER A 79 0.91 -1.86 -2.38
N GLY A 80 0.76 -1.23 -1.21
CA GLY A 80 1.35 0.07 -0.93
C GLY A 80 2.86 0.04 -0.76
N VAL A 81 3.46 -1.10 -0.40
CA VAL A 81 4.90 -1.22 -0.07
C VAL A 81 5.78 -1.32 -1.31
N SER A 82 5.25 -1.66 -2.49
CA SER A 82 6.09 -1.94 -3.68
C SER A 82 6.79 -0.74 -4.28
N ASP A 83 6.25 0.46 -4.07
CA ASP A 83 6.85 1.67 -4.61
C ASP A 83 6.98 2.66 -3.46
N ASN A 84 8.18 2.75 -2.89
CA ASN A 84 8.51 3.78 -1.91
C ASN A 84 9.34 4.88 -2.58
N ALA A 85 9.08 6.12 -2.21
CA ALA A 85 9.85 7.27 -2.66
C ALA A 85 9.98 8.31 -1.54
N ILE A 86 10.90 9.26 -1.75
CA ILE A 86 11.09 10.40 -0.86
C ILE A 86 10.63 11.66 -1.58
N LEU A 87 9.58 12.29 -1.05
CA LEU A 87 9.13 13.60 -1.50
C LEU A 87 9.74 14.68 -0.61
N ARG A 88 10.36 15.69 -1.21
CA ARG A 88 10.90 16.85 -0.49
C ARG A 88 10.01 18.06 -0.72
N THR A 89 9.65 18.75 0.35
CA THR A 89 8.84 19.98 0.28
C THR A 89 9.45 21.08 1.12
N VAL A 90 9.04 22.31 0.83
CA VAL A 90 9.13 23.39 1.82
C VAL A 90 8.36 23.03 3.09
N LEU A 91 8.71 23.68 4.20
CA LEU A 91 7.99 23.52 5.47
C LEU A 91 6.50 23.84 5.28
N ASP A 92 5.65 22.87 5.57
CA ASP A 92 4.21 23.04 5.64
C ASP A 92 3.69 22.35 6.91
N PRO A 93 3.35 23.12 7.97
CA PRO A 93 2.97 22.55 9.27
C PRO A 93 1.60 21.85 9.25
N ARG A 94 0.85 21.95 8.14
CA ARG A 94 -0.47 21.32 8.00
C ARG A 94 -0.40 19.84 7.62
N ARG A 95 0.80 19.32 7.33
CA ARG A 95 1.00 17.97 6.81
C ARG A 95 0.97 16.92 7.91
N MET A 96 0.07 15.95 7.76
CA MET A 96 -0.11 14.83 8.68
C MET A 96 0.36 13.52 8.05
N SER A 97 0.68 12.56 8.92
CA SER A 97 0.88 11.17 8.51
C SER A 97 -0.43 10.62 7.94
N ASN A 98 -0.34 9.73 6.94
CA ASN A 98 -1.46 9.15 6.19
C ASN A 98 -2.21 10.09 5.24
N GLU A 99 -1.69 11.28 4.94
CA GLU A 99 -2.21 12.07 3.81
C GLU A 99 -1.99 11.34 2.48
N VAL A 100 -2.92 11.53 1.54
CA VAL A 100 -2.80 11.06 0.17
C VAL A 100 -2.53 12.25 -0.73
N TYR A 101 -1.42 12.19 -1.46
CA TYR A 101 -1.02 13.16 -2.46
C TYR A 101 -1.36 12.64 -3.86
N ARG A 102 -1.83 13.55 -4.70
CA ARG A 102 -1.82 13.35 -6.14
C ARG A 102 -0.63 14.13 -6.70
N LEU A 103 0.41 13.42 -7.13
CA LEU A 103 1.65 14.03 -7.60
C LEU A 103 1.63 14.17 -9.11
N THR A 104 1.99 15.37 -9.56
CA THR A 104 2.35 15.64 -10.95
C THR A 104 3.73 16.29 -10.91
N VAL A 105 4.74 15.55 -11.38
CA VAL A 105 6.13 16.00 -11.47
C VAL A 105 6.51 15.92 -12.94
N GLU A 106 6.97 17.04 -13.50
CA GLU A 106 7.39 17.13 -14.90
C GLU A 106 8.40 16.00 -15.21
N ASP A 107 8.19 15.30 -16.32
CA ASP A 107 8.96 14.14 -16.80
C ASP A 107 9.02 12.89 -15.90
N ASP A 108 8.55 12.93 -14.65
CA ASP A 108 8.64 11.82 -13.68
C ASP A 108 7.29 11.17 -13.34
N GLU A 109 6.26 11.96 -13.03
CA GLU A 109 4.99 11.48 -12.46
C GLU A 109 3.79 12.22 -13.06
N VAL A 110 2.80 11.49 -13.57
CA VAL A 110 1.60 12.07 -14.21
C VAL A 110 0.35 11.75 -13.40
N GLY A 111 0.07 12.60 -12.40
CA GLY A 111 -1.17 12.53 -11.62
C GLY A 111 -1.31 11.27 -10.76
N THR A 112 -0.19 10.65 -10.37
CA THR A 112 -0.13 9.41 -9.59
C THR A 112 -0.48 9.63 -8.11
N LYS A 113 -1.04 8.61 -7.47
CA LYS A 113 -1.46 8.68 -6.06
C LYS A 113 -0.37 8.12 -5.15
N TRP A 114 -0.09 8.84 -4.07
CA TRP A 114 0.95 8.51 -3.10
C TRP A 114 0.44 8.75 -1.68
N ARG A 115 0.58 7.78 -0.79
CA ARG A 115 0.26 7.89 0.64
C ARG A 115 1.51 8.22 1.44
N VAL A 116 1.43 9.19 2.34
CA VAL A 116 2.49 9.54 3.29
C VAL A 116 2.51 8.54 4.43
N ARG A 117 3.63 7.83 4.61
CA ARG A 117 3.87 6.98 5.79
C ARG A 117 4.30 7.80 7.00
N GLY A 118 5.07 8.84 6.75
CA GLY A 118 5.56 9.76 7.78
C GLY A 118 6.44 10.83 7.17
N TRP A 119 6.81 11.81 7.99
CA TRP A 119 7.67 12.90 7.58
C TRP A 119 8.73 13.22 8.63
N THR A 120 9.80 13.84 8.18
CA THR A 120 10.88 14.36 9.04
C THR A 120 11.21 15.78 8.62
N LEU A 121 11.41 16.66 9.61
CA LEU A 121 11.83 18.04 9.41
C LEU A 121 13.09 18.29 10.22
N PRO A 122 14.27 18.40 9.58
CA PRO A 122 15.47 18.87 10.27
C PRO A 122 15.27 20.33 10.71
N LEU A 123 15.47 20.61 12.00
CA LEU A 123 15.39 21.97 12.56
C LEU A 123 16.64 22.79 12.22
N ARG A 124 16.87 23.00 10.93
CA ARG A 124 17.98 23.78 10.37
C ARG A 124 17.45 24.71 9.27
N THR A 125 18.00 25.91 9.21
CA THR A 125 17.59 26.91 8.22
C THR A 125 17.84 26.40 6.80
N GLY A 126 16.84 26.58 5.92
CA GLY A 126 16.93 26.23 4.50
C GLY A 126 16.82 24.74 4.17
N VAL A 127 16.57 23.87 5.16
CA VAL A 127 16.43 22.43 4.91
C VAL A 127 14.99 22.06 4.56
N ALA A 128 14.84 21.21 3.53
CA ALA A 128 13.54 20.71 3.11
C ALA A 128 12.96 19.68 4.10
N MET A 129 11.64 19.71 4.24
CA MET A 129 10.87 18.65 4.87
C MET A 129 10.91 17.40 3.98
N ARG A 130 11.13 16.22 4.57
CA ARG A 130 11.19 14.94 3.85
C ARG A 130 9.99 14.09 4.20
N HIS A 131 9.22 13.67 3.20
CA HIS A 131 8.09 12.77 3.34
C HIS A 131 8.49 11.40 2.79
N ASN A 132 8.32 10.36 3.59
CA ASN A 132 8.39 8.99 3.12
C ASN A 132 7.01 8.64 2.55
N VAL A 133 6.94 8.50 1.23
CA VAL A 133 5.71 8.24 0.51
C VAL A 133 5.75 6.86 -0.11
N GLN A 134 4.58 6.25 -0.20
CA GLN A 134 4.40 4.95 -0.82
C GLN A 134 3.28 5.07 -1.86
N ARG A 135 3.37 4.36 -2.98
CA ARG A 135 2.33 4.46 -4.03
C ARG A 135 1.01 3.97 -3.49
N ALA A 136 -0.06 4.72 -3.74
CA ALA A 136 -1.40 4.35 -3.33
C ALA A 136 -2.06 3.63 -4.51
N ALA A 137 -2.42 2.36 -4.32
CA ALA A 137 -3.25 1.64 -5.28
C ALA A 137 -4.67 2.18 -5.23
N ASP A 138 -5.30 2.29 -6.41
CA ASP A 138 -6.75 2.39 -6.49
C ASP A 138 -7.31 0.97 -6.37
N PHE A 139 -8.28 0.76 -5.48
CA PHE A 139 -8.94 -0.52 -5.37
C PHE A 139 -10.44 -0.35 -5.59
N ILE A 140 -10.99 -1.23 -6.41
CA ILE A 140 -12.43 -1.38 -6.63
C ILE A 140 -12.84 -2.61 -5.80
N VAL A 141 -13.64 -2.40 -4.76
CA VAL A 141 -14.24 -3.50 -4.01
C VAL A 141 -15.43 -4.00 -4.82
N THR A 142 -15.27 -5.11 -5.51
CA THR A 142 -16.39 -5.82 -6.14
C THR A 142 -17.00 -6.77 -5.12
N ALA A 143 -18.12 -6.38 -4.52
CA ALA A 143 -18.92 -7.30 -3.71
C ALA A 143 -19.61 -8.30 -4.66
N SER A 144 -19.15 -9.55 -4.68
CA SER A 144 -19.90 -10.65 -5.28
C SER A 144 -21.06 -11.03 -4.36
N SER A 145 -22.28 -10.86 -4.89
CA SER A 145 -23.55 -11.27 -4.27
C SER A 145 -23.74 -12.77 -4.27
#